data_AF-A0A929AP60-F1
#
_entry.id   AF-A0A929AP60-F1
#
_cell.length_a   1.000
_cell.length_b   1.000
_cell.length_c   1.000
_cell.angle_alpha   90.00
_cell.angle_beta   90.00
_cell.angle_gamma   90.00
#
_symmetry.space_group_name_H-M   'P 1'
#
loop_
_entity.id
_entity.type
_entity.pdbx_description
1 polymer ?
#
loop_
_entity_poly.entity_id
_entity_poly.type
_entity_poly.pdbx_seq_one_letter_code
_entity_poly.pdbx_strand_id
1 'polypeptide(L)'
;MAKKAPSLANVTLKKGSTPTAAVPSASANEDKSTEQRKGQTLRLSIGAWKQLKHLAADLGKPVHDLLIEAVNDLFSKYGKPPVA
;
A
#
# COMPACT_ATOMS: atom_id res chain seq x y z
N MET A 1 -8.80 -10.47 53.37
CA MET A 1 -8.92 -9.24 52.56
C MET A 1 -8.73 -9.59 51.10
N ALA A 2 -9.81 -9.76 50.33
CA ALA A 2 -9.76 -10.22 48.93
C ALA A 2 -9.80 -9.04 47.97
N LYS A 3 -8.78 -8.88 47.13
CA LYS A 3 -8.68 -7.82 46.10
C LYS A 3 -9.48 -8.26 44.87
N LYS A 4 -10.60 -7.60 44.62
CA LYS A 4 -11.54 -7.86 43.51
C LYS A 4 -10.96 -7.21 42.23
N ALA A 5 -10.69 -8.00 41.20
CA ALA A 5 -10.22 -7.50 39.90
C ALA A 5 -11.37 -6.78 39.15
N PRO A 6 -11.11 -5.65 38.47
CA PRO A 6 -12.14 -4.97 37.68
C PRO A 6 -12.40 -5.72 36.36
N SER A 7 -13.66 -6.14 36.19
CA SER A 7 -14.21 -6.84 35.02
C SER A 7 -14.40 -5.90 33.81
N LEU A 8 -14.26 -6.45 32.60
CA LEU A 8 -14.37 -5.83 31.27
C LEU A 8 -15.79 -5.34 30.89
N ALA A 9 -16.66 -5.09 31.87
CA ALA A 9 -18.05 -4.68 31.67
C ALA A 9 -18.23 -3.19 31.30
N ASN A 10 -17.14 -2.43 31.09
CA ASN A 10 -17.21 -1.02 30.68
C ASN A 10 -17.10 -0.79 29.16
N VAL A 11 -17.16 -1.86 28.36
CA VAL A 11 -17.40 -1.72 26.92
C VAL A 11 -18.91 -1.68 26.70
N THR A 12 -19.50 -0.49 26.75
CA THR A 12 -20.64 -0.06 25.92
C THR A 12 -21.13 1.34 26.35
N LEU A 13 -21.56 2.12 25.35
CA LEU A 13 -22.04 3.51 25.39
C LEU A 13 -20.98 4.63 25.41
N LYS A 14 -20.61 5.12 24.21
CA LYS A 14 -20.99 6.49 23.85
C LYS A 14 -20.97 6.72 22.34
N LYS A 15 -22.17 6.75 21.76
CA LYS A 15 -22.49 7.43 20.51
C LYS A 15 -22.41 8.94 20.79
N GLY A 16 -21.49 9.64 20.12
CA GLY A 16 -21.32 11.08 20.23
C GLY A 16 -20.99 11.66 18.86
N SER A 17 -21.99 12.28 18.23
CA SER A 17 -21.86 13.11 17.04
C SER A 17 -21.04 14.35 17.34
N THR A 18 -20.08 14.66 16.47
CA THR A 18 -19.65 16.03 16.18
C THR A 18 -19.48 16.17 14.67
N PRO A 19 -20.23 17.04 13.96
CA PRO A 19 -19.93 17.37 12.59
C PRO A 19 -18.82 18.42 12.61
N THR A 20 -17.60 18.04 12.23
CA THR A 20 -16.57 19.01 11.85
C THR A 20 -16.39 18.92 10.34
N ALA A 21 -16.56 20.07 9.68
CA ALA A 21 -16.49 20.22 8.25
C ALA A 21 -15.08 19.83 7.77
N ALA A 22 -14.98 18.76 6.99
CA ALA A 22 -13.79 18.42 6.24
C ALA A 22 -14.01 18.86 4.79
N VAL A 23 -13.26 19.89 4.41
CA VAL A 23 -12.96 20.29 3.04
C VAL A 23 -12.71 19.06 2.16
N PRO A 24 -13.30 18.96 0.94
CA PRO A 24 -12.91 17.92 0.01
C PRO A 24 -11.49 18.23 -0.46
N SER A 25 -10.51 17.55 0.13
CA SER A 25 -9.18 17.44 -0.43
C SER A 25 -9.34 16.72 -1.76
N ALA A 26 -9.35 17.50 -2.84
CA ALA A 26 -9.28 17.01 -4.19
C ALA A 26 -7.93 16.32 -4.37
N SER A 27 -7.84 15.05 -3.95
CA SER A 27 -6.91 14.13 -4.56
C SER A 27 -7.39 13.99 -5.99
N ALA A 28 -6.69 14.70 -6.87
CA ALA A 28 -6.82 14.57 -8.31
C ALA A 28 -6.87 13.07 -8.63
N ASN A 29 -8.07 12.57 -8.96
CA ASN A 29 -8.21 11.41 -9.80
C ASN A 29 -7.71 11.88 -11.16
N GLU A 30 -6.38 11.93 -11.31
CA GLU A 30 -5.77 11.98 -12.62
C GLU A 30 -6.24 10.73 -13.34
N ASP A 31 -7.03 11.01 -14.37
CA ASP A 31 -7.60 10.13 -15.35
C ASP A 31 -6.51 9.16 -15.85
N LYS A 32 -6.36 8.02 -15.15
CA LYS A 32 -5.51 6.93 -15.62
C LYS A 32 -6.26 6.32 -16.79
N SER A 33 -5.92 6.83 -17.98
CA SER A 33 -6.08 6.15 -19.26
C SER A 33 -5.95 4.66 -19.00
N THR A 34 -7.03 3.93 -19.24
CA THR A 34 -7.18 2.54 -18.80
C THR A 34 -6.35 1.66 -19.73
N GLU A 35 -5.04 1.82 -19.66
CA GLU A 35 -4.10 0.92 -20.29
C GLU A 35 -4.41 -0.46 -19.74
N GLN A 36 -4.70 -1.40 -20.63
CA GLN A 36 -5.16 -2.74 -20.26
C GLN A 36 -4.00 -3.49 -19.58
N ARG A 37 -3.86 -3.30 -18.27
CA ARG A 37 -2.83 -3.96 -17.48
C ARG A 37 -3.25 -5.39 -17.19
N LYS A 38 -2.34 -6.33 -17.46
CA LYS A 38 -2.53 -7.74 -17.12
C LYS A 38 -1.78 -8.07 -15.83
N GLY A 39 -2.47 -8.70 -14.90
CA GLY A 39 -1.87 -9.14 -13.64
C GLY A 39 -0.86 -10.27 -13.84
N GLN A 40 0.24 -10.24 -13.09
CA GLN A 40 1.23 -11.30 -13.02
C GLN A 40 1.47 -11.71 -11.56
N THR A 41 1.39 -13.00 -11.28
CA THR A 41 1.77 -13.56 -9.98
C THR A 41 3.27 -13.86 -9.98
N LEU A 42 4.04 -13.15 -9.16
CA LEU A 42 5.47 -13.36 -8.98
C LEU A 42 5.74 -14.21 -7.74
N ARG A 43 6.59 -15.24 -7.87
CA ARG A 43 7.07 -16.05 -6.74
C ARG A 43 8.48 -15.63 -6.39
N LEU A 44 8.64 -15.04 -5.20
CA LEU A 44 9.93 -14.64 -4.64
C LEU A 44 10.22 -15.45 -3.38
N SER A 45 11.51 -15.54 -3.01
CA SER A 45 11.88 -16.01 -1.67
C SER A 45 11.31 -15.07 -0.61
N ILE A 46 11.08 -15.60 0.60
CA ILE A 46 10.50 -14.82 1.70
C ILE A 46 11.35 -13.59 2.05
N GLY A 47 12.68 -13.72 1.95
CA GLY A 47 13.64 -12.64 2.22
C GLY A 47 13.54 -11.53 1.17
N ALA A 48 13.55 -11.90 -0.11
CA ALA A 48 13.42 -10.94 -1.21
C ALA A 48 12.09 -10.19 -1.16
N TRP A 49 10.99 -10.87 -0.83
CA TRP A 49 9.69 -10.22 -0.69
C TRP A 49 9.67 -9.19 0.45
N LYS A 50 10.30 -9.50 1.59
CA LYS A 50 10.42 -8.54 2.70
C LYS A 50 11.26 -7.33 2.33
N GLN A 51 12.41 -7.56 1.69
CA GLN A 51 13.30 -6.46 1.26
C GLN A 51 12.61 -5.55 0.25
N LEU A 52 11.90 -6.12 -0.72
CA LEU A 52 11.13 -5.35 -1.70
C LEU A 52 10.06 -4.48 -1.04
N LYS A 53 9.37 -5.00 -0.02
CA LYS A 53 8.37 -4.24 0.75
C LYS A 53 9.00 -3.12 1.57
N HIS A 54 10.15 -3.36 2.19
CA HIS A 54 10.86 -2.30 2.92
C HIS A 54 11.29 -1.20 1.96
N LEU A 55 11.89 -1.55 0.82
CA LEU A 55 12.29 -0.59 -0.20
C LEU A 55 11.10 0.24 -0.72
N ALA A 56 9.96 -0.41 -0.96
CA ALA A 56 8.71 0.28 -1.33
C ALA A 56 8.26 1.27 -0.26
N ALA A 57 8.34 0.90 1.02
CA ALA A 57 8.00 1.77 2.14
C ALA A 57 8.99 2.95 2.28
N ASP A 58 10.29 2.70 2.17
CA ASP A 58 11.34 3.72 2.26
C ASP A 58 11.20 4.77 1.15
N LEU A 59 10.82 4.34 -0.06
CA LEU A 59 10.63 5.21 -1.22
C LEU A 59 9.23 5.84 -1.29
N GLY A 60 8.29 5.42 -0.44
CA GLY A 60 6.89 5.84 -0.51
C GLY A 60 6.19 5.44 -1.81
N LYS A 61 6.64 4.38 -2.48
CA LYS A 61 6.12 3.90 -3.77
C LYS A 61 5.42 2.55 -3.61
N PRO A 62 4.39 2.23 -4.42
CA PRO A 62 3.82 0.90 -4.43
C PRO A 62 4.85 -0.11 -4.97
N VAL A 63 4.83 -1.32 -4.43
CA VAL A 63 5.70 -2.44 -4.87
C VAL A 63 5.61 -2.68 -6.38
N HIS A 64 4.43 -2.49 -6.95
CA HIS A 64 4.19 -2.65 -8.38
C HIS A 64 5.05 -1.70 -9.25
N ASP A 65 5.22 -0.44 -8.84
CA ASP A 65 6.01 0.53 -9.60
C ASP A 65 7.49 0.18 -9.58
N LEU A 66 8.00 -0.35 -8.46
CA LEU A 66 9.37 -0.87 -8.38
C LEU A 66 9.58 -2.08 -9.29
N LEU A 67 8.56 -2.93 -9.46
CA LEU A 67 8.63 -4.06 -10.39
C LEU A 67 8.65 -3.58 -11.84
N ILE A 68 7.86 -2.55 -12.17
CA ILE A 68 7.90 -1.91 -13.51
C ILE A 68 9.30 -1.35 -13.78
N GLU A 69 9.87 -0.62 -12.83
CA GLU A 69 11.22 -0.06 -12.92
C GLU A 69 12.26 -1.17 -13.16
N ALA A 70 12.22 -2.25 -12.37
CA ALA A 70 13.13 -3.38 -12.53
C ALA A 70 13.00 -4.09 -13.89
N VAL A 71 11.78 -4.17 -14.45
CA VAL A 71 11.55 -4.75 -15.78
C VAL A 71 12.11 -3.84 -16.87
N ASN A 72 11.89 -2.52 -16.77
CA ASN A 72 12.44 -1.55 -17.72
C ASN A 72 13.98 -1.50 -17.67
N ASP A 73 14.58 -1.62 -16.49
CA ASP A 73 16.03 -1.79 -16.32
C ASP A 73 16.54 -3.07 -17.00
N LEU A 74 15.77 -4.17 -16.89
CA LEU A 74 16.10 -5.41 -17.58
C LEU A 74 16.05 -5.22 -19.09
N PHE A 75 15.01 -4.60 -19.64
CA PHE A 75 14.93 -4.31 -21.08
C PHE A 75 16.09 -3.45 -21.56
N SER A 76 16.43 -2.41 -20.82
CA SER A 76 17.55 -1.52 -21.12
C SER A 76 18.88 -2.27 -21.20
N LYS A 77 19.14 -3.19 -20.26
CA LYS A 77 20.33 -4.05 -20.25
C LYS A 77 20.45 -4.95 -21.48
N TYR A 78 19.33 -5.32 -22.09
CA TYR A 78 19.28 -6.14 -23.32
C TYR A 78 19.03 -5.31 -24.59
N GLY A 79 19.13 -3.98 -24.54
CA GLY A 79 18.93 -3.10 -25.69
C GLY A 79 17.48 -3.09 -26.21
N LYS A 80 16.52 -3.43 -25.37
CA LYS A 80 15.08 -3.38 -25.68
C LYS A 80 14.48 -2.07 -25.16
N PRO A 81 13.44 -1.54 -25.83
CA PRO A 81 12.76 -0.35 -25.34
C PRO A 81 12.07 -0.60 -23.99
N PRO A 82 12.07 0.38 -23.07
CA PRO A 82 11.33 0.29 -21.81
C PRO A 82 9.83 0.48 -22.09
N VAL A 83 9.06 -0.61 -22.01
CA VAL A 83 7.63 -0.67 -22.38
C VAL A 83 6.75 -1.19 -21.23
N ALA A 84 7.32 -1.33 -20.03
CA ALA A 84 6.59 -1.77 -18.84
C ALA A 84 5.97 -0.60 -18.09
#